data_AF-A0A2D7HFM0-F1
#
_entry.id   AF-A0A2D7HFM0-F1
#
_cell.length_a   1.000
_cell.length_b   1.000
_cell.length_c   1.000
_cell.angle_alpha   90.00
_cell.angle_beta   90.00
_cell.angle_gamma   90.00
#
_symmetry.space_group_name_H-M   'P 1'
#
loop_
_entity.id
_entity.type
_entity.pdbx_description
1 polymer ?
#
loop_
_entity_poly.entity_id
_entity_poly.type
_entity_poly.pdbx_seq_one_letter_code
_entity_poly.pdbx_strand_id
1 'polypeptide(L)'
;MSIILASSVIFVFCPQWLAAAQNEEAQTPASTLDSDGHLVQFKRDIAPILRQRCLECHGPDDAKNDFRVDDREIMLDYIESGDAAESTLYIDYMTTDDEDMLMPPKSHGGPCSVTELALIQVWINEGANWPEEVTVSDESVPVKTALPEALSVPERVWFAQGFLHPATVHFPIALFTLGAGFVVLGLKWPALGKQIPLACLLLGALSSIAATLMGWALAPELGYGSNWSIMDWGKEVDAHRWSAVVVTIFSGVFAIVALVAVRKDNEKLTKLWKVGLVICAGMVGAVGHQGGEMSYGKDFYPRALRILTGAQAEPATSDSDPATEKSSAALKQTKDSEQEASQTQEKAAMTPAALRRNA
;
A
#
# COMPACT_ATOMS: atom_id res chain seq x y z
N MET A 1 -18.11 37.72 83.05
CA MET A 1 -19.27 37.62 82.15
C MET A 1 -19.02 38.59 80.99
N SER A 2 -19.35 38.18 79.75
CA SER A 2 -19.12 38.88 78.46
C SER A 2 -17.70 38.69 77.88
N ILE A 3 -17.43 37.83 76.88
CA ILE A 3 -17.92 37.64 75.50
C ILE A 3 -17.64 38.83 74.58
N ILE A 4 -16.54 38.75 73.81
CA ILE A 4 -16.28 39.45 72.54
C ILE A 4 -15.43 38.47 71.68
N LEU A 5 -16.04 37.60 70.87
CA LEU A 5 -16.24 37.72 69.41
C LEU A 5 -14.95 37.91 68.59
N ALA A 6 -14.25 36.80 68.30
CA ALA A 6 -13.34 36.70 67.16
C ALA A 6 -14.14 36.20 65.96
N SER A 7 -14.35 37.07 64.96
CA SER A 7 -15.02 36.73 63.71
C SER A 7 -14.09 35.91 62.83
N SER A 8 -14.41 34.63 62.66
CA SER A 8 -13.80 33.76 61.65
C SER A 8 -14.32 34.16 60.27
N VAL A 9 -13.48 34.80 59.46
CA VAL A 9 -13.73 34.97 58.03
C VAL A 9 -13.46 33.61 57.37
N ILE A 10 -14.52 32.81 57.21
CA ILE A 10 -14.48 31.62 56.36
C ILE A 10 -14.60 32.12 54.92
N PHE A 11 -13.47 32.16 54.20
CA PHE A 11 -13.48 32.27 52.75
C PHE A 11 -14.06 30.96 52.19
N VAL A 12 -15.36 30.97 51.89
CA VAL A 12 -15.99 29.95 51.04
C VAL A 12 -15.51 30.22 49.62
N PHE A 13 -14.45 29.53 49.22
CA PHE A 13 -14.05 29.40 47.82
C PHE A 13 -15.14 28.56 47.14
N CYS A 14 -16.15 29.23 46.57
CA CYS A 14 -17.10 28.59 45.67
C CYS A 14 -16.40 28.48 44.31
N PRO A 15 -16.01 27.28 43.84
CA PRO A 15 -15.43 27.15 42.52
C PRO A 15 -16.49 27.55 41.49
N GLN A 16 -16.19 28.56 40.69
CA GLN A 16 -17.00 29.04 39.55
C GLN A 16 -17.21 28.00 38.44
N TRP A 17 -16.92 26.72 38.69
CA TRP A 17 -17.16 25.62 37.77
C TRP A 17 -18.56 25.01 37.88
N LEU A 18 -19.36 25.41 38.87
CA LEU A 18 -20.72 24.87 39.06
C LEU A 18 -21.84 25.67 38.38
N ALA A 19 -21.52 26.62 37.49
CA ALA A 19 -22.47 27.51 36.83
C ALA A 19 -22.45 27.42 35.28
N ALA A 20 -22.02 26.29 34.72
CA ALA A 20 -21.98 26.05 33.27
C ALA A 20 -22.84 24.85 32.84
N ALA A 21 -23.97 24.60 33.51
CA ALA A 21 -24.89 23.49 33.19
C ALA A 21 -26.30 23.98 32.82
N GLN A 22 -26.41 25.16 32.19
CA GLN A 22 -27.67 25.66 31.62
C GLN A 22 -27.36 26.45 30.35
N ASN A 23 -27.19 25.74 29.24
CA ASN A 23 -27.46 26.17 27.86
C ASN A 23 -27.24 24.96 26.95
N GLU A 24 -28.05 23.92 27.16
CA GLU A 24 -28.21 22.85 26.18
C GLU A 24 -29.45 23.24 25.35
N GLU A 25 -29.26 24.20 24.45
CA GLU A 25 -30.12 24.27 23.27
C GLU A 25 -29.97 22.93 22.57
N ALA A 26 -31.07 22.18 22.51
CA ALA A 26 -31.16 20.90 21.84
C ALA A 26 -30.71 21.03 20.38
N GLN A 27 -29.41 20.80 20.13
CA GLN A 27 -28.93 20.41 18.82
C GLN A 27 -29.58 19.06 18.53
N THR A 28 -30.51 19.09 17.58
CA THR A 28 -31.08 17.89 16.99
C THR A 28 -29.90 16.99 16.61
N PRO A 29 -29.82 15.73 17.07
CA PRO A 29 -28.71 14.86 16.70
C PRO A 29 -28.66 14.82 15.18
N ALA A 30 -27.49 15.16 14.63
CA ALA A 30 -27.25 15.09 13.19
C ALA A 30 -27.64 13.68 12.73
N SER A 31 -28.70 13.60 11.93
CA SER A 31 -29.09 12.36 11.26
C SER A 31 -27.88 11.87 10.48
N THR A 32 -27.55 10.59 10.62
CA THR A 32 -26.50 9.92 9.84
C THR A 32 -26.87 9.78 8.37
N LEU A 33 -28.12 10.10 8.01
CA LEU A 33 -28.69 10.03 6.68
C LEU A 33 -28.85 11.43 6.09
N ASP A 34 -28.66 11.54 4.77
CA ASP A 34 -28.99 12.76 4.02
C ASP A 34 -30.51 12.99 3.93
N SER A 35 -30.93 14.03 3.19
CA SER A 35 -32.35 14.36 2.98
C SER A 35 -33.15 13.27 2.27
N ASP A 36 -32.46 12.38 1.56
CA ASP A 36 -33.04 11.33 0.72
C ASP A 36 -32.91 9.94 1.39
N GLY A 37 -32.28 9.87 2.57
CA GLY A 37 -32.15 8.65 3.36
C GLY A 37 -30.90 7.83 3.09
N HIS A 38 -29.89 8.37 2.39
CA HIS A 38 -28.63 7.68 2.11
C HIS A 38 -27.61 7.88 3.22
N LEU A 39 -26.87 6.82 3.57
CA LEU A 39 -25.76 6.86 4.52
C LEU A 39 -24.52 7.47 3.87
N VAL A 40 -24.26 7.14 2.60
CA VAL A 40 -23.04 7.52 1.89
C VAL A 40 -23.32 8.64 0.90
N GLN A 41 -22.61 9.75 1.04
CA GLN A 41 -22.78 10.92 0.17
C GLN A 41 -21.61 11.00 -0.81
N PHE A 42 -21.90 11.02 -2.12
CA PHE A 42 -20.86 11.01 -3.16
C PHE A 42 -19.80 12.10 -2.95
N LYS A 43 -20.23 13.35 -2.75
CA LYS A 43 -19.32 14.49 -2.54
C LYS A 43 -18.40 14.33 -1.33
N ARG A 44 -18.94 13.82 -0.21
CA ARG A 44 -18.25 13.75 1.08
C ARG A 44 -17.36 12.52 1.17
N ASP A 45 -17.85 11.39 0.69
CA ASP A 45 -17.28 10.08 0.99
C ASP A 45 -16.63 9.43 -0.25
N ILE A 46 -17.22 9.56 -1.44
CA ILE A 46 -16.76 8.84 -2.65
C ILE A 46 -15.77 9.66 -3.48
N ALA A 47 -16.10 10.93 -3.77
CA ALA A 47 -15.26 11.81 -4.57
C ALA A 47 -13.81 11.93 -4.04
N PRO A 48 -13.55 12.01 -2.71
CA PRO A 48 -12.18 12.00 -2.20
C PRO A 48 -11.42 10.70 -2.49
N ILE A 49 -12.10 9.55 -2.43
CA ILE A 49 -11.50 8.24 -2.71
C ILE A 49 -11.11 8.18 -4.19
N LEU A 50 -12.03 8.51 -5.09
CA LEU A 50 -11.77 8.53 -6.54
C LEU A 50 -10.63 9.50 -6.90
N ARG A 51 -10.58 10.67 -6.24
CA ARG A 51 -9.51 11.66 -6.42
C ARG A 51 -8.14 11.13 -5.99
N GLN A 52 -8.08 10.45 -4.86
CA GLN A 52 -6.81 9.97 -4.30
C GLN A 52 -6.32 8.69 -4.97
N ARG A 53 -7.24 7.81 -5.39
CA ARG A 53 -6.91 6.45 -5.85
C ARG A 53 -6.95 6.28 -7.36
N CYS A 54 -7.76 7.07 -8.07
CA CYS A 54 -8.10 6.79 -9.46
C CYS A 54 -7.66 7.91 -10.42
N LEU A 55 -7.80 9.19 -10.03
CA LEU A 55 -7.55 10.32 -10.94
C LEU A 55 -6.13 10.41 -11.49
N GLU A 56 -5.12 9.90 -10.80
CA GLU A 56 -3.74 9.96 -11.29
C GLU A 56 -3.56 9.25 -12.64
N CYS A 57 -4.30 8.15 -12.86
CA CYS A 57 -4.24 7.34 -14.09
C CYS A 57 -5.53 7.34 -14.92
N HIS A 58 -6.63 7.87 -14.37
CA HIS A 58 -7.96 7.92 -15.02
C HIS A 58 -8.55 9.34 -14.97
N GLY A 59 -7.69 10.34 -14.92
CA GLY A 59 -8.07 11.76 -14.95
C GLY A 59 -8.14 12.32 -16.37
N PRO A 60 -8.41 13.63 -16.51
CA PRO A 60 -8.59 14.27 -17.82
C PRO A 60 -7.29 14.37 -18.64
N ASP A 61 -6.12 14.37 -17.99
CA ASP A 61 -4.82 14.58 -18.64
C ASP A 61 -4.15 13.28 -19.14
N ASP A 62 -4.42 12.14 -18.50
CA ASP A 62 -3.86 10.82 -18.84
C ASP A 62 -4.85 9.71 -18.43
N ALA A 63 -5.83 9.43 -19.30
CA ALA A 63 -6.84 8.40 -19.08
C ALA A 63 -6.38 7.06 -19.66
N LYS A 64 -5.89 6.16 -18.80
CA LYS A 64 -5.54 4.80 -19.22
C LYS A 64 -6.78 4.06 -19.72
N ASN A 65 -6.62 3.36 -20.85
CA ASN A 65 -7.68 2.63 -21.55
C ASN A 65 -8.92 3.49 -21.91
N ASP A 66 -8.75 4.81 -22.04
CA ASP A 66 -9.85 5.74 -22.34
C ASP A 66 -10.96 5.76 -21.26
N PHE A 67 -10.67 5.22 -20.07
CA PHE A 67 -11.57 5.25 -18.92
C PHE A 67 -11.27 6.49 -18.07
N ARG A 68 -12.30 7.34 -17.91
CA ARG A 68 -12.24 8.56 -17.11
C ARG A 68 -13.14 8.46 -15.90
N VAL A 69 -12.56 8.61 -14.71
CA VAL A 69 -13.30 8.55 -13.44
C VAL A 69 -13.94 9.88 -13.07
N ASP A 70 -13.50 10.98 -13.69
CA ASP A 70 -14.10 12.31 -13.52
C ASP A 70 -15.30 12.56 -14.44
N ASP A 71 -15.51 11.67 -15.41
CA ASP A 71 -16.67 11.66 -16.30
C ASP A 71 -17.74 10.73 -15.71
N ARG A 72 -18.89 11.30 -15.36
CA ARG A 72 -19.95 10.61 -14.64
C ARG A 72 -20.59 9.54 -15.52
N GLU A 73 -20.85 9.85 -16.77
CA GLU A 73 -21.49 8.95 -17.72
C GLU A 73 -20.60 7.71 -17.95
N ILE A 74 -19.31 7.92 -18.21
CA ILE A 74 -18.36 6.82 -18.41
C ILE A 74 -18.25 5.95 -17.16
N MET A 75 -18.19 6.54 -15.96
CA MET A 75 -18.05 5.75 -14.73
C MET A 75 -19.32 4.93 -14.43
N LEU A 76 -20.50 5.52 -14.63
CA LEU A 76 -21.77 4.85 -14.34
C LEU A 76 -22.06 3.70 -15.32
N ASP A 77 -21.47 3.69 -16.52
CA ASP A 77 -21.55 2.54 -17.44
C ASP A 77 -20.90 1.26 -16.87
N TYR A 78 -20.02 1.38 -15.87
CA TYR A 78 -19.38 0.26 -15.18
C TYR A 78 -20.01 -0.05 -13.81
N ILE A 79 -21.08 0.67 -13.44
CA ILE A 79 -21.76 0.55 -12.15
C ILE A 79 -23.23 0.19 -12.36
N GLU A 80 -23.59 -1.00 -11.87
CA GLU A 80 -24.97 -1.42 -11.76
C GLU A 80 -25.58 -0.81 -10.48
N SER A 81 -26.35 0.27 -10.66
CA SER A 81 -26.94 1.02 -9.55
C SER A 81 -27.87 0.13 -8.72
N GLY A 82 -27.58 0.01 -7.42
CA GLY A 82 -28.31 -0.85 -6.48
C GLY A 82 -27.71 -2.24 -6.30
N ASP A 83 -26.71 -2.63 -7.10
CA ASP A 83 -26.05 -3.92 -6.96
C ASP A 83 -24.54 -3.85 -7.22
N ALA A 84 -23.77 -3.75 -6.14
CA ALA A 84 -22.32 -3.77 -6.21
C ALA A 84 -21.75 -5.11 -6.68
N ALA A 85 -22.50 -6.22 -6.55
CA ALA A 85 -22.03 -7.53 -6.97
C ALA A 85 -22.12 -7.74 -8.49
N GLU A 86 -22.94 -6.95 -9.19
CA GLU A 86 -23.03 -6.94 -10.65
C GLU A 86 -22.28 -5.76 -11.28
N SER A 87 -21.78 -4.84 -10.45
CA SER A 87 -20.97 -3.71 -10.90
C SER A 87 -19.56 -4.16 -11.28
N THR A 88 -19.27 -4.17 -12.58
CA THR A 88 -17.95 -4.55 -13.12
C THR A 88 -16.81 -3.73 -12.51
N LEU A 89 -17.01 -2.42 -12.29
CA LEU A 89 -16.01 -1.59 -11.60
C LEU A 89 -15.60 -2.18 -10.25
N TYR A 90 -16.58 -2.63 -9.46
CA TYR A 90 -16.34 -3.11 -8.12
C TYR A 90 -15.75 -4.52 -8.12
N ILE A 91 -16.36 -5.45 -8.85
CA ILE A 91 -15.95 -6.86 -8.84
C ILE A 91 -14.68 -7.10 -9.65
N ASP A 92 -14.66 -6.66 -10.90
CA ASP A 92 -13.61 -7.04 -11.85
C ASP A 92 -12.34 -6.22 -11.68
N TYR A 93 -12.44 -5.00 -11.12
CA TYR A 93 -11.30 -4.10 -10.98
C TYR A 93 -10.94 -3.77 -9.54
N MET A 94 -11.90 -3.59 -8.61
CA MET A 94 -11.56 -3.16 -7.24
C MET A 94 -11.37 -4.32 -6.23
N THR A 95 -12.07 -5.44 -6.44
CA THR A 95 -12.04 -6.59 -5.51
C THR A 95 -11.54 -7.89 -6.13
N THR A 96 -11.01 -7.84 -7.35
CA THR A 96 -10.47 -9.01 -8.06
C THR A 96 -9.19 -9.54 -7.42
N ASP A 97 -8.97 -10.85 -7.54
CA ASP A 97 -7.71 -11.50 -7.16
C ASP A 97 -6.66 -11.45 -8.30
N ASP A 98 -7.07 -11.04 -9.51
CA ASP A 98 -6.17 -10.89 -10.68
C ASP A 98 -5.33 -9.62 -10.57
N GLU A 99 -4.01 -9.78 -10.44
CA GLU A 99 -3.07 -8.67 -10.24
C GLU A 99 -3.02 -7.69 -11.43
N ASP A 100 -3.32 -8.14 -12.65
CA ASP A 100 -3.26 -7.31 -13.85
C ASP A 100 -4.54 -6.46 -14.04
N MET A 101 -5.65 -6.95 -13.51
CA MET A 101 -6.95 -6.26 -13.55
C MET A 101 -7.20 -5.38 -12.31
N LEU A 102 -6.50 -5.66 -11.21
CA LEU A 102 -6.69 -4.95 -9.95
C LEU A 102 -6.32 -3.46 -10.05
N MET A 103 -7.30 -2.60 -9.74
CA MET A 103 -7.18 -1.15 -9.70
C MET A 103 -7.56 -0.62 -8.31
N PRO A 104 -6.71 0.23 -7.69
CA PRO A 104 -5.41 0.68 -8.18
C PRO A 104 -4.34 -0.43 -8.14
N PRO A 105 -3.38 -0.42 -9.07
CA PRO A 105 -2.35 -1.45 -9.11
C PRO A 105 -1.44 -1.33 -7.89
N LYS A 106 -0.86 -2.46 -7.45
CA LYS A 106 0.06 -2.51 -6.30
C LYS A 106 1.23 -1.52 -6.40
N SER A 107 1.68 -1.22 -7.61
CA SER A 107 2.76 -0.26 -7.87
C SER A 107 2.36 1.21 -7.68
N HIS A 108 1.06 1.54 -7.69
CA HIS A 108 0.53 2.91 -7.60
C HIS A 108 -0.55 2.99 -6.51
N GLY A 109 -0.15 2.70 -5.26
CA GLY A 109 -1.02 2.86 -4.09
C GLY A 109 -1.84 1.62 -3.70
N GLY A 110 -1.84 0.58 -4.53
CA GLY A 110 -2.44 -0.73 -4.24
C GLY A 110 -3.97 -0.71 -4.09
N PRO A 111 -4.57 -1.88 -3.78
CA PRO A 111 -6.02 -1.99 -3.65
C PRO A 111 -6.54 -1.02 -2.59
N CYS A 112 -7.75 -0.53 -2.81
CA CYS A 112 -8.46 0.28 -1.84
C CYS A 112 -8.54 -0.44 -0.49
N SER A 113 -8.46 0.32 0.60
CA SER A 113 -8.64 -0.21 1.94
C SER A 113 -10.05 -0.78 2.09
N VAL A 114 -10.22 -1.68 3.07
CA VAL A 114 -11.54 -2.29 3.37
C VAL A 114 -12.60 -1.23 3.66
N THR A 115 -12.22 -0.11 4.29
CA THR A 115 -13.15 0.99 4.57
C THR A 115 -13.55 1.73 3.30
N GLU A 116 -12.61 2.00 2.41
CA GLU A 116 -12.89 2.64 1.11
C GLU A 116 -13.78 1.73 0.24
N LEU A 117 -13.47 0.43 0.17
CA LEU A 117 -14.29 -0.56 -0.54
C LEU A 117 -15.70 -0.65 0.03
N ALA A 118 -15.84 -0.69 1.36
CA ALA A 118 -17.15 -0.74 2.01
C ALA A 118 -17.97 0.53 1.73
N LEU A 119 -17.35 1.72 1.73
CA LEU A 119 -18.05 2.97 1.39
C LEU A 119 -18.55 2.95 -0.05
N ILE A 120 -17.70 2.50 -0.99
CA ILE A 120 -18.07 2.39 -2.41
C ILE A 120 -19.17 1.34 -2.59
N GLN A 121 -19.06 0.19 -1.94
CA GLN A 121 -20.09 -0.87 -1.99
C GLN A 121 -21.44 -0.36 -1.49
N VAL A 122 -21.46 0.33 -0.35
CA VAL A 122 -22.71 0.88 0.21
C VAL A 122 -23.27 1.95 -0.72
N TRP A 123 -22.45 2.86 -1.24
CA TRP A 123 -22.90 3.88 -2.19
C TRP A 123 -23.50 3.28 -3.47
N ILE A 124 -22.89 2.25 -4.06
CA ILE A 124 -23.44 1.55 -5.23
C ILE A 124 -24.79 0.92 -4.87
N ASN A 125 -24.87 0.21 -3.74
CA ASN A 125 -26.10 -0.43 -3.28
C ASN A 125 -27.21 0.58 -2.92
N GLU A 126 -26.84 1.80 -2.54
CA GLU A 126 -27.75 2.93 -2.33
C GLU A 126 -28.20 3.58 -3.65
N GLY A 127 -27.78 3.06 -4.80
CA GLY A 127 -28.18 3.51 -6.13
C GLY A 127 -27.16 4.41 -6.83
N ALA A 128 -25.90 4.39 -6.37
CA ALA A 128 -24.79 5.14 -6.96
C ALA A 128 -25.10 6.62 -7.18
N ASN A 129 -25.80 7.24 -6.21
CA ASN A 129 -26.30 8.61 -6.36
C ASN A 129 -25.13 9.59 -6.50
N TRP A 130 -25.02 10.19 -7.69
CA TRP A 130 -24.02 11.19 -8.04
C TRP A 130 -24.74 12.44 -8.57
N PRO A 131 -24.80 13.55 -7.81
CA PRO A 131 -25.41 14.81 -8.27
C PRO A 131 -24.66 15.45 -9.44
N GLU A 132 -25.37 15.98 -10.45
CA GLU A 132 -24.78 16.61 -11.65
C GLU A 132 -23.88 17.80 -11.34
N GLU A 133 -24.13 18.49 -10.22
CA GLU A 133 -23.39 19.68 -9.82
C GLU A 133 -22.06 19.38 -9.10
N VAL A 134 -21.71 18.10 -8.91
CA VAL A 134 -20.49 17.69 -8.20
C VAL A 134 -19.58 16.93 -9.14
N THR A 135 -18.40 17.48 -9.44
CA THR A 135 -17.38 16.73 -10.18
C THR A 135 -16.32 16.14 -9.25
N VAL A 136 -15.64 15.07 -9.67
CA VAL A 136 -14.52 14.49 -8.91
C VAL A 136 -13.34 15.48 -8.86
N SER A 137 -13.21 16.34 -9.87
CA SER A 137 -12.20 17.40 -9.98
C SER A 137 -12.54 18.68 -9.22
N ASP A 138 -13.79 18.88 -8.78
CA ASP A 138 -14.15 20.04 -7.95
C ASP A 138 -13.40 19.97 -6.62
N GLU A 139 -12.47 20.90 -6.44
CA GLU A 139 -11.82 21.18 -5.17
C GLU A 139 -12.83 21.88 -4.24
N SER A 140 -13.85 21.14 -3.80
CA SER A 140 -14.91 21.71 -2.98
C SER A 140 -14.89 21.13 -1.58
N VAL A 141 -14.36 21.99 -0.69
CA VAL A 141 -14.40 21.94 0.76
C VAL A 141 -13.53 20.80 1.31
N PRO A 142 -12.47 21.09 2.10
CA PRO A 142 -11.83 20.03 2.87
C PRO A 142 -12.95 19.32 3.60
N VAL A 143 -13.03 17.99 3.44
CA VAL A 143 -13.96 17.16 4.20
C VAL A 143 -13.86 17.70 5.60
N LYS A 144 -14.89 18.43 6.05
CA LYS A 144 -15.11 18.58 7.47
C LYS A 144 -15.68 17.23 7.86
N THR A 145 -14.82 16.21 7.76
CA THR A 145 -14.62 15.27 8.83
C THR A 145 -14.78 16.16 10.03
N ALA A 146 -15.75 15.88 10.89
CA ALA A 146 -15.55 16.28 12.27
C ALA A 146 -14.11 15.81 12.54
N LEU A 147 -13.16 16.76 12.53
CA LEU A 147 -11.74 16.46 12.65
C LEU A 147 -11.72 15.49 13.81
N PRO A 148 -11.21 14.25 13.65
CA PRO A 148 -11.04 13.39 14.81
C PRO A 148 -10.38 14.29 15.85
N GLU A 149 -11.07 14.52 16.97
CA GLU A 149 -10.81 15.61 17.92
C GLU A 149 -9.38 16.08 17.80
N ALA A 150 -9.15 17.26 17.17
CA ALA A 150 -7.86 17.67 16.61
C ALA A 150 -6.68 16.93 17.27
N LEU A 151 -6.16 15.89 16.59
CA LEU A 151 -5.23 14.90 17.16
C LEU A 151 -4.29 15.56 18.18
N SER A 152 -4.20 14.96 19.36
CA SER A 152 -3.37 15.47 20.44
C SER A 152 -1.93 15.66 19.95
N VAL A 153 -1.17 16.59 20.56
CA VAL A 153 0.25 16.81 20.19
C VAL A 153 1.03 15.48 20.12
N PRO A 154 0.87 14.54 21.08
CA PRO A 154 1.53 13.24 21.01
C PRO A 154 1.14 12.40 19.79
N GLU A 155 -0.15 12.36 19.42
CA GLU A 155 -0.61 11.59 18.25
C GLU A 155 -0.05 12.19 16.96
N ARG A 156 -0.07 13.52 16.82
CA ARG A 156 0.53 14.18 15.65
C ARG A 156 2.01 13.87 15.51
N VAL A 157 2.75 13.92 16.62
CA VAL A 157 4.19 13.56 16.61
C VAL A 157 4.37 12.09 16.26
N TRP A 158 3.53 11.20 16.79
CA TRP A 158 3.56 9.77 16.52
C TRP A 158 3.38 9.45 15.04
N PHE A 159 2.34 10.00 14.39
CA PHE A 159 2.13 9.79 12.96
C PHE A 159 3.19 10.49 12.10
N ALA A 160 3.57 11.73 12.45
CA ALA A 160 4.55 12.50 11.69
C ALA A 160 5.92 11.80 11.61
N GLN A 161 6.38 11.16 12.70
CA GLN A 161 7.64 10.41 12.64
C GLN A 161 7.55 9.13 11.78
N GLY A 162 6.35 8.59 11.55
CA GLY A 162 6.15 7.40 10.72
C GLY A 162 6.63 7.61 9.28
N PHE A 163 6.48 8.82 8.74
CA PHE A 163 6.99 9.20 7.42
C PHE A 163 8.51 9.12 7.29
N LEU A 164 9.25 9.12 8.40
CA LEU A 164 10.70 8.92 8.43
C LEU A 164 11.10 7.45 8.41
N HIS A 165 10.16 6.50 8.37
CA HIS A 165 10.45 5.07 8.31
C HIS A 165 11.39 4.71 7.14
N PRO A 166 11.14 5.11 5.87
CA PRO A 166 12.06 4.81 4.77
C PRO A 166 13.46 5.41 4.98
N ALA A 167 13.56 6.59 5.58
CA ALA A 167 14.87 7.18 5.88
C ALA A 167 15.60 6.40 6.99
N THR A 168 14.89 6.00 8.04
CA THR A 168 15.49 5.34 9.21
C THR A 168 15.91 3.90 8.96
N VAL A 169 15.27 3.17 8.03
CA VAL A 169 15.69 1.79 7.68
C VAL A 169 17.08 1.70 7.05
N HIS A 170 17.58 2.77 6.42
CA HIS A 170 18.91 2.77 5.81
C HIS A 170 20.04 2.66 6.83
N PHE A 171 19.83 3.15 8.06
CA PHE A 171 20.83 3.11 9.13
C PHE A 171 21.16 1.69 9.60
N PRO A 172 20.20 0.85 10.06
CA PRO A 172 20.50 -0.51 10.47
C PRO A 172 21.02 -1.35 9.31
N ILE A 173 20.52 -1.14 8.07
CA ILE A 173 21.05 -1.81 6.87
C ILE A 173 22.54 -1.50 6.70
N ALA A 174 22.90 -0.21 6.66
CA ALA A 174 24.29 0.21 6.46
C ALA A 174 25.20 -0.24 7.61
N LEU A 175 24.74 -0.11 8.86
CA LEU A 175 25.55 -0.45 10.03
C LEU A 175 25.78 -1.95 10.15
N PHE A 176 24.77 -2.80 9.97
CA PHE A 176 24.97 -4.24 10.06
C PHE A 176 25.83 -4.77 8.91
N THR A 177 25.60 -4.31 7.68
CA THR A 177 26.41 -4.73 6.52
C THR A 177 27.87 -4.26 6.63
N LEU A 178 28.10 -3.00 7.01
CA LEU A 178 29.45 -2.48 7.26
C LEU A 178 30.14 -3.24 8.40
N GLY A 179 29.44 -3.44 9.52
CA GLY A 179 29.93 -4.17 10.67
C GLY A 179 30.33 -5.60 10.32
N ALA A 180 29.50 -6.32 9.56
CA ALA A 180 29.80 -7.65 9.06
C ALA A 180 31.02 -7.64 8.12
N GLY A 181 31.14 -6.64 7.24
CA GLY A 181 32.32 -6.43 6.41
C GLY A 181 33.60 -6.31 7.24
N PHE A 182 33.57 -5.53 8.33
CA PHE A 182 34.72 -5.41 9.23
C PHE A 182 34.98 -6.66 10.09
N VAL A 183 33.98 -7.51 10.34
CA VAL A 183 34.22 -8.86 10.92
C VAL A 183 35.05 -9.71 9.96
N VAL A 184 34.70 -9.71 8.66
CA VAL A 184 35.41 -10.47 7.62
C VAL A 184 36.82 -9.91 7.40
N LEU A 185 36.97 -8.59 7.27
CA LEU A 185 38.27 -7.93 7.18
C LEU A 185 39.14 -8.20 8.42
N GLY A 186 38.50 -8.31 9.58
CA GLY A 186 39.14 -8.68 10.85
C GLY A 186 39.83 -10.04 10.85
N LEU A 187 39.48 -10.94 9.92
CA LEU A 187 40.18 -12.22 9.75
C LEU A 187 41.60 -12.02 9.22
N LYS A 188 41.81 -11.01 8.36
CA LYS A 188 43.12 -10.67 7.80
C LYS A 188 43.83 -9.60 8.63
N TRP A 189 43.07 -8.66 9.19
CA TRP A 189 43.58 -7.53 9.97
C TRP A 189 42.91 -7.46 11.35
N PRO A 190 43.44 -8.17 12.36
CA PRO A 190 42.81 -8.30 13.67
C PRO A 190 42.51 -6.96 14.38
N ALA A 191 43.28 -5.92 14.09
CA ALA A 191 43.08 -4.57 14.62
C ALA A 191 41.71 -3.99 14.25
N LEU A 192 41.17 -4.32 13.07
CA LEU A 192 39.88 -3.81 12.59
C LEU A 192 38.69 -4.61 13.11
N GLY A 193 38.91 -5.87 13.51
CA GLY A 193 37.84 -6.83 13.74
C GLY A 193 37.14 -6.73 15.11
N LYS A 194 37.45 -5.76 15.97
CA LYS A 194 36.86 -5.68 17.34
C LYS A 194 36.05 -4.41 17.59
N GLN A 195 36.64 -3.23 17.43
CA GLN A 195 35.98 -1.96 17.78
C GLN A 195 34.93 -1.52 16.76
N ILE A 196 35.25 -1.58 15.47
CA ILE A 196 34.35 -1.11 14.40
C ILE A 196 33.08 -1.99 14.32
N PRO A 197 33.16 -3.33 14.28
CA PRO A 197 31.98 -4.17 14.26
C PRO A 197 31.11 -4.02 15.52
N LEU A 198 31.74 -3.80 16.68
CA LEU A 198 31.02 -3.58 17.94
C LEU A 198 30.18 -2.30 17.87
N ALA A 199 30.78 -1.18 17.45
CA ALA A 199 30.06 0.08 17.32
C ALA A 199 28.90 -0.03 16.31
N CYS A 200 29.16 -0.69 15.18
CA CYS A 200 28.14 -0.95 14.16
C CYS A 200 26.97 -1.78 14.68
N LEU A 201 27.24 -2.85 15.45
CA LEU A 201 26.18 -3.68 16.04
C LEU A 201 25.33 -2.88 17.05
N LEU A 202 25.95 -2.10 17.93
CA LEU A 202 25.24 -1.34 18.96
C LEU A 202 24.39 -0.22 18.37
N LEU A 203 24.96 0.59 17.47
CA LEU A 203 24.23 1.66 16.80
C LEU A 203 23.17 1.09 15.85
N GLY A 204 23.48 -0.02 15.17
CA GLY A 204 22.55 -0.73 14.31
C GLY A 204 21.34 -1.22 15.08
N ALA A 205 21.53 -1.89 16.21
CA ALA A 205 20.44 -2.37 17.07
C ALA A 205 19.57 -1.23 17.63
N LEU A 206 20.18 -0.10 18.00
CA LEU A 206 19.43 1.10 18.42
C LEU A 206 18.58 1.65 17.26
N SER A 207 19.18 1.78 16.08
CA SER A 207 18.49 2.32 14.90
C SER A 207 17.40 1.38 14.35
N SER A 208 17.55 0.05 14.48
CA SER A 208 16.50 -0.90 14.10
C SER A 208 15.27 -0.79 15.00
N ILE A 209 15.44 -0.54 16.31
CA ILE A 209 14.31 -0.26 17.21
C ILE A 209 13.55 0.98 16.73
N ALA A 210 14.27 2.07 16.43
CA ALA A 210 13.66 3.30 15.91
C ALA A 210 12.92 3.07 14.60
N ALA A 211 13.54 2.37 13.64
CA ALA A 211 12.93 2.04 12.36
C ALA A 211 11.66 1.18 12.50
N THR A 212 11.67 0.17 13.39
CA THR A 212 10.48 -0.64 13.68
C THR A 212 9.37 0.21 14.28
N LEU A 213 9.66 1.06 15.28
CA LEU A 213 8.65 1.93 15.90
C LEU A 213 8.01 2.89 14.89
N MET A 214 8.81 3.52 14.03
CA MET A 214 8.31 4.40 12.96
C MET A 214 7.46 3.63 11.94
N GLY A 215 7.84 2.40 11.60
CA GLY A 215 7.04 1.56 10.69
C GLY A 215 5.67 1.21 11.28
N TRP A 216 5.61 0.92 12.57
CA TRP A 216 4.33 0.71 13.26
C TRP A 216 3.47 1.97 13.36
N ALA A 217 4.09 3.14 13.45
CA ALA A 217 3.37 4.41 13.44
C ALA A 217 2.76 4.75 12.06
N LEU A 218 3.41 4.30 10.97
CA LEU A 218 2.94 4.52 9.60
C LEU A 218 1.85 3.52 9.16
N ALA A 219 1.78 2.35 9.78
CA ALA A 219 0.87 1.27 9.35
C ALA A 219 -0.62 1.69 9.25
N PRO A 220 -1.20 2.44 10.21
CA PRO A 220 -2.60 2.87 10.13
C PRO A 220 -2.89 3.81 8.95
N GLU A 221 -1.96 4.72 8.63
CA GLU A 221 -2.12 5.72 7.55
C GLU A 221 -2.19 5.06 6.17
N LEU A 222 -1.49 3.93 6.00
CA LEU A 222 -1.51 3.15 4.77
C LEU A 222 -2.67 2.11 4.73
N GLY A 223 -3.57 2.14 5.71
CA GLY A 223 -4.69 1.19 5.81
C GLY A 223 -4.28 -0.21 6.28
N TYR A 224 -3.03 -0.39 6.72
CA TYR A 224 -2.50 -1.67 7.20
C TYR A 224 -2.71 -1.79 8.73
N GLY A 225 -3.71 -2.56 9.17
CA GLY A 225 -3.87 -2.84 10.62
C GLY A 225 -5.30 -3.07 11.13
N SER A 226 -6.33 -3.01 10.27
CA SER A 226 -7.72 -3.25 10.67
C SER A 226 -8.05 -4.71 10.98
N ASN A 227 -7.28 -5.66 10.44
CA ASN A 227 -7.42 -7.09 10.72
C ASN A 227 -6.25 -7.58 11.57
N TRP A 228 -6.53 -7.91 12.83
CA TRP A 228 -5.58 -8.52 13.78
C TRP A 228 -5.34 -10.00 13.42
N SER A 229 -4.80 -10.28 12.24
CA SER A 229 -4.14 -11.57 11.99
C SER A 229 -2.75 -11.50 12.59
N ILE A 230 -2.58 -12.08 13.78
CA ILE A 230 -1.24 -12.32 14.35
C ILE A 230 -0.53 -13.25 13.36
N MET A 231 0.25 -12.68 12.44
CA MET A 231 1.25 -13.39 11.64
C MET A 231 0.69 -14.16 10.42
N ASP A 232 0.02 -13.46 9.52
CA ASP A 232 -0.27 -13.98 8.19
C ASP A 232 0.95 -13.79 7.26
N TRP A 233 1.78 -14.81 7.13
CA TRP A 233 2.96 -14.80 6.25
C TRP A 233 2.61 -14.82 4.75
N GLY A 234 1.33 -15.00 4.40
CA GLY A 234 0.85 -14.91 3.03
C GLY A 234 0.71 -13.47 2.53
N LYS A 235 0.56 -12.49 3.44
CA LYS A 235 0.48 -11.07 3.11
C LYS A 235 1.87 -10.45 3.11
N GLU A 236 2.26 -9.86 1.98
CA GLU A 236 3.59 -9.25 1.78
C GLU A 236 3.93 -8.22 2.87
N VAL A 237 2.96 -7.40 3.25
CA VAL A 237 3.12 -6.37 4.29
C VAL A 237 3.32 -6.98 5.68
N ASP A 238 2.55 -8.01 6.05
CA ASP A 238 2.69 -8.65 7.37
C ASP A 238 3.99 -9.45 7.47
N ALA A 239 4.39 -10.12 6.40
CA ALA A 239 5.67 -10.80 6.31
C ALA A 239 6.84 -9.84 6.52
N HIS A 240 6.83 -8.66 5.88
CA HIS A 240 7.83 -7.61 6.06
C HIS A 240 7.86 -7.07 7.50
N ARG A 241 6.69 -6.82 8.10
CA ARG A 241 6.57 -6.30 9.47
C ARG A 241 7.18 -7.25 10.48
N TRP A 242 6.83 -8.54 10.42
CA TRP A 242 7.29 -9.53 11.37
C TRP A 242 8.76 -9.89 11.16
N SER A 243 9.22 -9.97 9.91
CA SER A 243 10.64 -10.20 9.63
C SER A 243 11.52 -9.05 10.17
N ALA A 244 11.06 -7.80 10.09
CA ALA A 244 11.74 -6.65 10.69
C ALA A 244 11.77 -6.72 12.24
N VAL A 245 10.67 -7.12 12.89
CA VAL A 245 10.62 -7.32 14.34
C VAL A 245 11.61 -8.40 14.79
N VAL A 246 11.70 -9.50 14.04
CA VAL A 246 12.66 -10.58 14.29
C VAL A 246 14.10 -10.06 14.21
N VAL A 247 14.44 -9.25 13.19
CA VAL A 247 15.76 -8.60 13.08
C VAL A 247 16.05 -7.70 14.28
N THR A 248 15.08 -6.90 14.72
CA THR A 248 15.23 -5.98 15.86
C THR A 248 15.48 -6.74 17.17
N ILE A 249 14.73 -7.80 17.45
CA ILE A 249 14.94 -8.64 18.64
C ILE A 249 16.30 -9.33 18.57
N PHE A 250 16.61 -9.95 17.43
CA PHE A 250 17.84 -10.70 17.24
C PHE A 250 19.08 -9.80 17.41
N SER A 251 19.09 -8.64 16.76
CA SER A 251 20.19 -7.66 16.90
C SER A 251 20.32 -7.11 18.31
N GLY A 252 19.20 -6.86 19.02
CA GLY A 252 19.20 -6.47 20.43
C GLY A 252 19.82 -7.52 21.35
N VAL A 253 19.48 -8.80 21.16
CA VAL A 253 20.09 -9.91 21.91
C VAL A 253 21.61 -9.95 21.68
N PHE A 254 22.05 -9.87 20.43
CA PHE A 254 23.48 -9.92 20.13
C PHE A 254 24.24 -8.65 20.55
N ALA A 255 23.60 -7.48 20.57
CA ALA A 255 24.13 -6.27 21.18
C ALA A 255 24.38 -6.47 22.69
N ILE A 256 23.44 -7.09 23.41
CA ILE A 256 23.61 -7.44 24.83
C ILE A 256 24.75 -8.44 25.01
N VAL A 257 24.81 -9.51 24.19
CA VAL A 257 25.92 -10.48 24.21
C VAL A 257 27.25 -9.78 23.97
N ALA A 258 27.32 -8.83 23.06
CA ALA A 258 28.53 -8.06 22.78
C ALA A 258 28.97 -7.21 23.98
N LEU A 259 28.03 -6.52 24.65
CA LEU A 259 28.32 -5.77 25.86
C LEU A 259 28.82 -6.68 27.00
N VAL A 260 28.22 -7.86 27.16
CA VAL A 260 28.67 -8.85 28.16
C VAL A 260 30.05 -9.40 27.80
N ALA A 261 30.32 -9.64 26.51
CA ALA A 261 31.62 -10.11 26.01
C ALA A 261 32.74 -9.12 26.38
N VAL A 262 32.50 -7.82 26.18
CA VAL A 262 33.45 -6.74 26.51
C VAL A 262 33.64 -6.63 28.02
N ARG A 263 32.55 -6.67 28.81
CA ARG A 263 32.64 -6.57 30.28
C ARG A 263 33.37 -7.73 30.93
N LYS A 264 33.20 -8.95 30.41
CA LYS A 264 33.81 -10.19 30.96
C LYS A 264 35.11 -10.59 30.27
N ASP A 265 35.59 -9.81 29.31
CA ASP A 265 36.70 -10.13 28.41
C ASP A 265 36.67 -11.58 27.88
N ASN A 266 35.48 -12.01 27.41
CA ASN A 266 35.24 -13.39 27.04
C ASN A 266 35.34 -13.60 25.51
N GLU A 267 36.33 -14.39 25.09
CA GLU A 267 36.59 -14.65 23.67
C GLU A 267 35.47 -15.46 22.99
N LYS A 268 34.84 -16.41 23.71
CA LYS A 268 33.74 -17.21 23.15
C LYS A 268 32.53 -16.34 22.84
N LEU A 269 32.14 -15.47 23.78
CA LEU A 269 31.08 -14.49 23.53
C LEU A 269 31.46 -13.51 22.43
N THR A 270 32.76 -13.16 22.33
CA THR A 270 33.26 -12.29 21.26
C THR A 270 33.07 -12.91 19.87
N LYS A 271 33.36 -14.20 19.71
CA LYS A 271 33.10 -14.93 18.46
C LYS A 271 31.60 -15.03 18.19
N LEU A 272 30.81 -15.30 19.23
CA LEU A 272 29.36 -15.47 19.14
C LEU A 272 28.67 -14.21 18.58
N TRP A 273 28.93 -13.02 19.14
CA TRP A 273 28.27 -11.80 18.64
C TRP A 273 28.75 -11.37 17.25
N LYS A 274 29.99 -11.69 16.87
CA LYS A 274 30.49 -11.45 15.51
C LYS A 274 29.75 -12.31 14.47
N VAL A 275 29.53 -13.58 14.78
CA VAL A 275 28.69 -14.46 13.95
C VAL A 275 27.27 -13.93 13.90
N GLY A 276 26.71 -13.54 15.05
CA GLY A 276 25.40 -12.90 15.13
C GLY A 276 25.28 -11.65 14.24
N LEU A 277 26.30 -10.79 14.22
CA LEU A 277 26.33 -9.60 13.36
C LEU A 277 26.34 -9.95 11.87
N VAL A 278 27.08 -10.98 11.44
CA VAL A 278 27.04 -11.45 10.05
C VAL A 278 25.65 -11.98 9.68
N ILE A 279 25.01 -12.70 10.60
CA ILE A 279 23.61 -13.15 10.40
C ILE A 279 22.66 -11.95 10.32
N CYS A 280 22.80 -10.94 11.18
CA CYS A 280 22.01 -9.70 11.12
C CYS A 280 22.11 -9.02 9.74
N ALA A 281 23.32 -8.97 9.17
CA ALA A 281 23.55 -8.38 7.85
C ALA A 281 22.81 -9.16 6.74
N GLY A 282 22.78 -10.49 6.83
CA GLY A 282 22.00 -11.32 5.90
C GLY A 282 20.49 -11.12 6.07
N MET A 283 20.00 -11.13 7.31
CA MET A 283 18.58 -10.94 7.61
C MET A 283 18.09 -9.56 7.16
N VAL A 284 18.83 -8.48 7.44
CA VAL A 284 18.43 -7.13 7.02
C VAL A 284 18.45 -6.98 5.49
N GLY A 285 19.33 -7.70 4.79
CA GLY A 285 19.29 -7.80 3.34
C GLY A 285 18.02 -8.47 2.83
N ALA A 286 17.58 -9.57 3.46
CA ALA A 286 16.33 -10.24 3.12
C ALA A 286 15.08 -9.37 3.42
N VAL A 287 15.04 -8.68 4.56
CA VAL A 287 13.96 -7.74 4.90
C VAL A 287 13.94 -6.55 3.94
N GLY A 288 15.12 -6.03 3.57
CA GLY A 288 15.25 -4.95 2.59
C GLY A 288 14.79 -5.37 1.19
N HIS A 289 15.03 -6.63 0.80
CA HIS A 289 14.50 -7.20 -0.44
C HIS A 289 12.96 -7.23 -0.42
N GLN A 290 12.35 -7.74 0.66
CA GLN A 290 10.89 -7.70 0.85
C GLN A 290 10.33 -6.27 0.80
N GLY A 291 11.04 -5.30 1.41
CA GLY A 291 10.69 -3.89 1.34
C GLY A 291 10.68 -3.33 -0.08
N GLY A 292 11.66 -3.74 -0.89
CA GLY A 292 11.75 -3.38 -2.30
C GLY A 292 10.63 -4.01 -3.13
N GLU A 293 10.28 -5.28 -2.89
CA GLU A 293 9.20 -5.97 -3.61
C GLU A 293 7.83 -5.30 -3.37
N MET A 294 7.56 -4.82 -2.15
CA MET A 294 6.33 -4.04 -1.87
C MET A 294 6.29 -2.72 -2.64
N SER A 295 7.44 -2.13 -2.97
CA SER A 295 7.52 -0.83 -3.66
C SER A 295 7.57 -0.95 -5.18
N TYR A 296 8.22 -2.00 -5.70
CA TYR A 296 8.54 -2.16 -7.13
C TYR A 296 7.97 -3.44 -7.77
N GLY A 297 7.28 -4.29 -7.00
CA GLY A 297 6.76 -5.58 -7.43
C GLY A 297 7.76 -6.74 -7.30
N LYS A 298 7.24 -7.97 -7.22
CA LYS A 298 8.02 -9.22 -7.02
C LYS A 298 9.00 -9.52 -8.15
N ASP A 299 8.69 -9.09 -9.37
CA ASP A 299 9.55 -9.33 -10.54
C ASP A 299 10.76 -8.39 -10.62
N PHE A 300 10.86 -7.37 -9.75
CA PHE A 300 11.90 -6.36 -9.84
C PHE A 300 13.34 -6.94 -9.81
N TYR A 301 13.65 -7.74 -8.80
CA TYR A 301 14.98 -8.36 -8.66
C TYR A 301 15.20 -9.56 -9.60
N PRO A 302 14.25 -10.49 -9.78
CA PRO A 302 14.36 -11.53 -10.79
C PRO A 302 14.61 -10.98 -12.19
N ARG A 303 13.92 -9.90 -12.59
CA ARG A 303 14.15 -9.22 -13.88
C ARG A 303 15.59 -8.69 -13.97
N ALA A 304 16.08 -8.01 -12.93
CA ALA A 304 17.47 -7.53 -12.91
C ALA A 304 18.48 -8.68 -13.04
N LEU A 305 18.22 -9.81 -12.38
CA LEU A 305 19.10 -10.99 -12.44
C LEU A 305 19.04 -11.69 -13.80
N ARG A 306 17.87 -11.72 -14.45
CA ARG A 306 17.71 -12.22 -15.84
C ARG A 306 18.51 -11.36 -16.82
N ILE A 307 18.42 -10.04 -16.69
CA ILE A 307 19.23 -9.10 -17.48
C ILE A 307 20.72 -9.34 -17.26
N LEU A 308 21.16 -9.50 -16.01
CA LEU A 308 22.56 -9.72 -15.67
C LEU A 308 23.11 -11.06 -16.19
N THR A 309 22.31 -12.12 -16.11
CA THR A 309 22.72 -13.47 -16.55
C THR A 309 22.61 -13.68 -18.06
N GLY A 310 22.04 -12.71 -18.79
CA GLY A 310 21.79 -12.83 -20.23
C GLY A 310 20.79 -13.93 -20.56
N ALA A 311 20.03 -14.42 -19.56
CA ALA A 311 18.90 -15.29 -19.79
C ALA A 311 17.89 -14.49 -20.64
N GLN A 312 17.54 -15.02 -21.81
CA GLN A 312 16.48 -14.40 -22.59
C GLN A 312 15.24 -14.29 -21.70
N ALA A 313 14.59 -13.13 -21.77
CA ALA A 313 13.24 -13.06 -21.28
C ALA A 313 12.44 -14.11 -22.06
N GLU A 314 12.08 -15.20 -21.40
CA GLU A 314 10.78 -15.81 -21.69
C GLU A 314 9.81 -14.62 -21.68
N PRO A 315 9.03 -14.40 -22.77
CA PRO A 315 7.96 -13.41 -22.69
C PRO A 315 7.22 -13.72 -21.41
N ALA A 316 6.94 -12.70 -20.59
CA ALA A 316 6.19 -12.89 -19.37
C ALA A 316 5.03 -13.81 -19.71
N THR A 317 5.07 -15.04 -19.21
CA THR A 317 3.86 -15.81 -19.07
C THR A 317 3.10 -15.05 -17.99
N SER A 318 2.37 -13.99 -18.38
CA SER A 318 0.96 -13.95 -18.00
C SER A 318 0.50 -15.37 -18.24
N ASP A 319 0.10 -16.10 -17.20
CA ASP A 319 -0.34 -17.49 -17.34
C ASP A 319 -1.28 -17.58 -18.53
N SER A 320 -0.74 -17.98 -19.68
CA SER A 320 -1.47 -17.94 -20.93
C SER A 320 -2.30 -19.19 -20.89
N ASP A 321 -3.51 -19.02 -20.37
CA ASP A 321 -4.56 -20.00 -20.47
C ASP A 321 -4.59 -20.53 -21.91
N PRO A 322 -4.72 -21.86 -22.12
CA PRO A 322 -4.69 -22.49 -23.44
C PRO A 322 -5.89 -22.09 -24.35
N ALA A 323 -6.68 -21.10 -23.94
CA ALA A 323 -7.74 -20.48 -24.72
C ALA A 323 -7.21 -19.53 -25.81
N THR A 324 -6.03 -18.92 -25.62
CA THR A 324 -5.50 -17.91 -26.56
C THR A 324 -4.91 -18.52 -27.84
N GLU A 325 -4.42 -19.76 -27.77
CA GLU A 325 -3.95 -20.49 -28.95
C GLU A 325 -5.09 -20.81 -29.93
N LYS A 326 -6.30 -21.11 -29.40
CA LYS A 326 -7.49 -21.39 -30.23
C LYS A 326 -8.01 -20.14 -30.94
N SER A 327 -7.89 -18.97 -30.33
CA SER A 327 -8.32 -17.71 -30.95
C SER A 327 -7.38 -17.29 -32.09
N SER A 328 -6.06 -17.43 -31.91
CA SER A 328 -5.10 -17.10 -32.98
C SER A 328 -5.15 -18.08 -34.16
N ALA A 329 -5.45 -19.36 -33.90
CA ALA A 329 -5.67 -20.36 -34.94
C ALA A 329 -6.98 -20.12 -35.72
N ALA A 330 -8.05 -19.69 -35.03
CA ALA A 330 -9.33 -19.34 -35.64
C ALA A 330 -9.24 -18.08 -36.52
N LEU A 331 -8.46 -17.08 -36.09
CA LEU A 331 -8.21 -15.84 -36.85
C LEU A 331 -7.31 -16.04 -38.08
N LYS A 332 -6.49 -17.09 -38.11
CA LYS A 332 -5.67 -17.45 -39.28
C LYS A 332 -6.49 -18.17 -40.35
N GLN A 333 -7.41 -19.06 -39.94
CA GLN A 333 -8.31 -19.77 -40.86
C GLN A 333 -9.37 -18.87 -41.53
N THR A 334 -9.83 -17.81 -40.85
CA THR A 334 -10.75 -16.83 -41.46
C THR A 334 -10.04 -15.94 -42.47
N LYS A 335 -8.79 -15.53 -42.21
CA LYS A 335 -7.99 -14.73 -43.17
C LYS A 335 -7.59 -15.51 -44.42
N ASP A 336 -7.24 -16.78 -44.29
CA ASP A 336 -6.87 -17.61 -45.45
C ASP A 336 -8.09 -17.91 -46.35
N SER A 337 -9.29 -18.04 -45.78
CA SER A 337 -10.53 -18.27 -46.54
C SER A 337 -11.07 -17.03 -47.25
N GLU A 338 -10.89 -15.82 -46.69
CA GLU A 338 -11.22 -14.56 -47.39
C GLU A 338 -10.26 -14.24 -48.56
N GLN A 339 -8.98 -14.61 -48.46
CA GLN A 339 -8.04 -14.45 -49.57
C GLN A 339 -8.27 -15.44 -50.71
N GLU A 340 -8.70 -16.68 -50.40
CA GLU A 340 -9.00 -17.70 -51.42
C GLU A 340 -10.33 -17.40 -52.17
N ALA A 341 -11.32 -16.81 -51.47
CA ALA A 341 -12.57 -16.35 -52.08
C ALA A 341 -12.37 -15.15 -53.02
N SER A 342 -11.46 -14.22 -52.67
CA SER A 342 -11.13 -13.06 -53.51
C SER A 342 -10.37 -13.45 -54.79
N GLN A 343 -9.44 -14.42 -54.72
CA GLN A 343 -8.71 -14.91 -55.90
C GLN A 343 -9.58 -15.77 -56.85
N THR A 344 -10.63 -16.41 -56.35
CA THR A 344 -11.53 -17.23 -57.16
C THR A 344 -12.51 -16.37 -57.99
N GLN A 345 -12.89 -15.19 -57.49
CA GLN A 345 -13.71 -14.23 -58.25
C GLN A 345 -12.93 -13.54 -59.37
N GLU A 346 -11.62 -13.28 -59.20
CA GLU A 346 -10.80 -12.63 -60.23
C GLU A 346 -10.44 -13.58 -61.40
N LYS A 347 -10.30 -14.89 -61.12
CA LYS A 347 -10.03 -15.91 -62.17
C LYS A 347 -11.24 -16.35 -62.99
N ALA A 348 -12.47 -16.05 -62.55
CA ALA A 348 -13.68 -16.37 -63.32
C ALA A 348 -13.99 -15.35 -64.43
N ALA A 349 -13.30 -14.20 -64.47
CA ALA A 349 -13.59 -13.10 -65.39
C ALA A 349 -12.67 -13.03 -66.64
N MET A 350 -11.77 -14.01 -66.89
CA MET A 350 -10.79 -13.92 -67.98
C MET A 350 -10.63 -15.20 -68.85
N THR A 351 -11.64 -15.45 -69.72
CA THR A 351 -11.61 -16.04 -71.13
C THR A 351 -11.00 -17.47 -71.33
N PRO A 352 -11.06 -18.20 -72.49
CA PRO A 352 -11.55 -17.94 -73.88
C PRO A 352 -12.45 -19.08 -74.49
N ALA A 353 -13.13 -18.92 -75.64
CA ALA A 353 -12.65 -19.35 -76.98
C ALA A 353 -13.80 -19.19 -78.00
N ALA A 354 -13.67 -18.35 -79.03
CA ALA A 354 -13.29 -18.74 -80.40
C ALA A 354 -13.28 -20.25 -80.70
N LEU A 355 -14.30 -20.76 -81.40
CA LEU A 355 -14.18 -21.83 -82.43
C LEU A 355 -15.53 -22.10 -83.12
N ARG A 356 -15.77 -21.45 -84.26
CA ARG A 356 -16.48 -22.05 -85.41
C ARG A 356 -15.95 -21.43 -86.72
N ARG A 357 -15.12 -22.21 -87.44
CA ARG A 357 -14.83 -22.05 -88.86
C ARG A 357 -15.21 -23.36 -89.57
N ASN A 358 -15.87 -23.20 -90.72
CA ASN A 358 -16.00 -24.10 -91.87
C ASN A 358 -16.80 -25.42 -91.72
N ALA A 359 -18.06 -25.38 -92.16
CA ALA A 359 -18.58 -26.14 -93.31
C ALA A 359 -19.91 -25.51 -93.76
#